data_AF-A0A0D8I8G1-F1
#
_entry.id   AF-A0A0D8I8G1-F1
#
_cell.length_a   1.000
_cell.length_b   1.000
_cell.length_c   1.000
_cell.angle_alpha   90.00
_cell.angle_beta   90.00
_cell.angle_gamma   90.00
#
_symmetry.space_group_name_H-M   'P 1'
#
loop_
_entity.id
_entity.type
_entity.pdbx_description
1 polymer ?
#
loop_
_entity_poly.entity_id
_entity_poly.type
_entity_poly.pdbx_seq_one_letter_code
_entity_poly.pdbx_strand_id
1 'polypeptide(L)' 'MKTIGDINDIDVKILANEFIVTVDIQSKDEVPMKLLKFLRDGEIKIEDAVIFHEICTIIENKLLG' A
#
# COMPACT_ATOMS: atom_id res chain seq x y z
N MET A 1 -14.84 -7.40 2.94
CA MET A 1 -13.47 -7.79 2.49
C MET A 1 -13.30 -7.69 0.97
N LYS A 2 -12.43 -6.77 0.51
CA LYS A 2 -12.03 -6.62 -0.90
C LYS A 2 -10.74 -7.40 -1.15
N THR A 3 -10.71 -8.24 -2.18
CA THR A 3 -9.52 -9.03 -2.53
C THR A 3 -8.79 -8.42 -3.71
N ILE A 4 -7.46 -8.35 -3.61
CA ILE A 4 -6.55 -7.84 -4.63
C ILE A 4 -5.72 -9.01 -5.16
N GLY A 5 -6.00 -9.41 -6.40
CA GLY A 5 -5.31 -10.52 -7.09
C GLY A 5 -4.96 -10.25 -8.55
N ASP A 6 -5.58 -9.25 -9.20
CA ASP A 6 -5.36 -8.83 -10.60
C ASP A 6 -5.66 -7.31 -10.73
N ILE A 7 -5.04 -6.49 -9.88
CA ILE A 7 -5.30 -5.05 -9.91
C ILE A 7 -4.64 -4.40 -11.14
N ASN A 8 -5.40 -3.60 -11.88
CA ASN A 8 -4.85 -2.67 -12.88
C ASN A 8 -4.03 -1.56 -12.18
N ASP A 9 -2.93 -1.09 -12.77
CA ASP A 9 -2.03 -0.03 -12.26
C ASP A 9 -2.72 1.18 -11.59
N ILE A 10 -3.94 1.49 -12.02
CA ILE A 10 -4.76 2.59 -11.47
C ILE A 10 -5.18 2.30 -10.01
N ASP A 11 -5.68 1.12 -9.68
CA ASP A 11 -6.15 0.86 -8.31
C ASP A 11 -4.99 0.76 -7.31
N VAL A 12 -3.82 0.26 -7.73
CA VAL A 12 -2.58 0.28 -6.94
C VAL A 12 -2.18 1.72 -6.61
N LYS A 13 -2.22 2.62 -7.59
CA LYS A 13 -1.89 4.04 -7.40
C LYS A 13 -2.89 4.74 -6.49
N ILE A 14 -4.18 4.44 -6.61
CA ILE A 14 -5.22 4.98 -5.72
C ILE A 14 -4.96 4.53 -4.28
N LEU A 15 -4.77 3.23 -4.06
CA LEU A 15 -4.50 2.66 -2.74
C LEU A 15 -3.23 3.27 -2.11
N ALA A 16 -2.16 3.41 -2.89
CA ALA A 16 -0.93 4.04 -2.43
C ALA A 16 -1.15 5.50 -2.01
N ASN A 17 -1.91 6.27 -2.79
CA ASN A 17 -2.22 7.66 -2.44
C ASN A 17 -3.11 7.74 -1.20
N GLU A 18 -4.16 6.92 -1.10
CA GLU A 18 -5.04 6.83 0.06
C GLU A 18 -4.25 6.50 1.34
N PHE A 19 -3.34 5.55 1.25
CA PHE A 19 -2.43 5.21 2.33
C PHE A 19 -1.57 6.40 2.76
N ILE A 20 -0.91 7.07 1.81
CA ILE A 20 -0.02 8.22 2.08
C ILE A 20 -0.76 9.37 2.77
N VAL A 21 -1.99 9.67 2.38
CA VAL A 21 -2.74 10.80 2.99
C VAL A 21 -3.35 10.44 4.34
N THR A 22 -3.58 9.16 4.60
CA THR A 22 -4.26 8.69 5.82
C THR A 22 -3.27 8.33 6.92
N VAL A 23 -2.10 7.84 6.54
CA VAL A 23 -1.12 7.28 7.46
C VAL A 23 0.08 8.20 7.55
N ASP A 24 0.36 8.68 8.76
CA ASP A 24 1.57 9.44 9.04
C ASP A 24 2.80 8.53 8.98
N ILE A 25 3.75 8.81 8.07
CA ILE A 25 4.95 7.99 7.82
C ILE A 25 6.20 8.83 8.07
N GLN A 26 7.05 8.35 8.98
CA GLN A 26 8.25 9.06 9.39
C GLN A 26 9.53 8.48 8.76
N SER A 27 9.49 7.23 8.26
CA SER A 27 10.61 6.56 7.58
C SER A 27 10.11 5.50 6.56
N LYS A 28 10.92 5.18 5.54
CA LYS A 28 10.65 4.07 4.59
C LYS A 28 10.43 2.75 5.30
N ASP A 29 11.22 2.49 6.34
CA ASP A 29 11.19 1.21 7.07
C ASP A 29 9.83 0.93 7.73
N GLU A 30 9.02 1.98 7.96
CA GLU A 30 7.68 1.86 8.52
C GLU A 30 6.61 1.46 7.49
N VAL A 31 6.86 1.69 6.19
CA VAL A 31 5.88 1.55 5.12
C VAL A 31 5.25 0.15 5.10
N PRO A 32 6.01 -0.97 5.09
CA PRO A 32 5.42 -2.30 4.99
C PRO A 32 4.50 -2.62 6.17
N MET A 33 4.94 -2.31 7.39
CA MET A 33 4.18 -2.62 8.61
C MET A 33 2.91 -1.76 8.71
N LYS A 34 3.02 -0.46 8.41
CA LYS A 34 1.89 0.44 8.41
C LYS A 34 0.90 0.13 7.29
N LEU A 35 1.37 -0.26 6.11
CA LEU A 35 0.51 -0.69 5.00
C LEU A 35 -0.28 -1.94 5.36
N LEU A 36 0.34 -2.96 5.95
CA LEU A 36 -0.37 -4.15 6.43
C LEU A 36 -1.46 -3.83 7.46
N LYS A 37 -1.21 -2.84 8.33
CA LYS A 37 -2.23 -2.37 9.27
C LYS A 37 -3.37 -1.66 8.55
N PHE A 38 -3.06 -0.72 7.66
CA PHE A 38 -4.05 0.01 6.86
C PHE A 38 -4.96 -0.92 6.06
N LEU A 39 -4.38 -1.90 5.37
CA LEU A 39 -5.14 -2.89 4.61
C LEU A 39 -6.08 -3.70 5.50
N ARG A 40 -5.60 -4.14 6.66
CA ARG A 40 -6.41 -4.87 7.63
C ARG A 40 -7.57 -4.04 8.17
N ASP A 41 -7.31 -2.79 8.53
CA ASP A 41 -8.32 -1.87 9.06
C ASP A 41 -9.37 -1.53 7.98
N GLY A 42 -8.99 -1.50 6.70
CA GLY A 42 -9.88 -1.32 5.55
C GLY A 42 -10.54 -2.60 5.01
N GLU A 43 -10.36 -3.75 5.67
CA GLU A 43 -10.77 -5.07 5.18
C GLU A 43 -10.31 -5.39 3.74
N ILE A 44 -9.11 -4.95 3.38
CA ILE A 44 -8.46 -5.20 2.09
C ILE A 44 -7.47 -6.34 2.27
N LYS A 45 -7.57 -7.36 1.42
CA LYS A 45 -6.64 -8.48 1.38
C LYS A 45 -5.85 -8.45 0.08
N ILE A 46 -4.53 -8.48 0.18
CA ILE A 46 -3.62 -8.69 -0.96
C ILE A 46 -3.17 -10.15 -0.92
N GLU A 47 -3.40 -10.89 -1.99
CA GLU A 47 -3.10 -12.32 -2.05
C GLU A 47 -1.72 -12.62 -2.66
N ASP A 48 -1.14 -11.64 -3.36
CA ASP A 48 0.16 -11.74 -3.99
C ASP A 48 1.21 -10.87 -3.28
N ALA A 49 2.29 -11.49 -2.84
CA ALA A 49 3.43 -10.81 -2.22
C ALA A 49 4.14 -9.84 -3.19
N VAL A 50 4.10 -10.10 -4.51
CA VAL A 50 4.65 -9.22 -5.55
C VAL A 50 3.87 -7.91 -5.60
N ILE A 51 2.54 -7.98 -5.62
CA ILE A 51 1.67 -6.79 -5.63
C ILE A 51 1.89 -5.97 -4.36
N PHE A 52 2.00 -6.63 -3.20
CA PHE A 52 2.30 -5.94 -1.95
C PHE A 52 3.64 -5.20 -2.02
N HIS A 53 4.69 -5.85 -2.54
CA HIS A 53 6.01 -5.24 -2.67
C HIS A 53 6.02 -4.06 -3.66
N GLU A 54 5.26 -4.16 -4.75
CA GLU A 54 5.11 -3.08 -5.72
C GLU A 54 4.45 -1.84 -5.10
N ILE A 55 3.37 -2.04 -4.32
CA ILE A 55 2.70 -0.93 -3.62
C ILE A 55 3.67 -0.26 -2.64
N CYS A 56 4.43 -1.04 -1.85
CA CYS A 56 5.46 -0.49 -0.97
C CYS A 56 6.47 0.36 -1.74
N THR A 57 6.99 -0.16 -2.86
CA THR A 57 7.95 0.55 -3.71
C THR A 57 7.38 1.87 -4.24
N ILE A 58 6.13 1.88 -4.69
CA ILE A 58 5.44 3.10 -5.17
C ILE A 58 5.32 4.13 -4.05
N ILE A 59 4.94 3.70 -2.85
CA ILE A 59 4.79 4.59 -1.69
C ILE A 59 6.15 5.18 -1.28
N GLU A 60 7.17 4.33 -1.15
CA GLU A 60 8.51 4.74 -0.77
C GLU A 60 9.14 5.72 -1.77
N ASN A 61 8.88 5.53 -3.06
CA ASN A 61 9.32 6.44 -4.12
C ASN A 61 8.55 7.77 -4.11
N LYS A 62 7.27 7.78 -3.71
CA LYS A 62 6.46 9.01 -3.62
C LYS A 62 6.80 9.86 -2.41
N LEU A 63 7.17 9.25 -1.29
CA LEU A 63 7.45 9.97 -0.04
C LEU A 63 8.85 10.56 0.00
N LEU A 64 9.81 9.93 -0.67
CA LEU A 64 11.24 10.17 -0.48
C LEU A 64 12.01 10.11 -1.81
N GLY A 65 11.30 10.34 -2.92
CA GLY A 65 11.85 10.60 -4.25
C GLY A 65 11.89 12.09 -4.55
#